data_AF-A0A940MY12-F1
#
_entry.id   AF-A0A940MY12-F1
#
_cell.length_a   1.000
_cell.length_b   1.000
_cell.length_c   1.000
_cell.angle_alpha   90.00
_cell.angle_beta   90.00
_cell.angle_gamma   90.00
#
_symmetry.space_group_name_H-M   'P 1'
#
loop_
_entity.id
_entity.type
_entity.pdbx_description
1 polymer ?
#
loop_
_entity_poly.entity_id
_entity_poly.type
_entity_poly.pdbx_seq_one_letter_code
_entity_poly.pdbx_strand_id
1 'polypeptide(L)'
;MAQSPARSSLQQEVATRITRLMQKEPTPARCVLEVENIVAGMRRDGDAEQVQTWLEDLRDGFAEATEQAAEAVDEVEATAKAERRKAENAVVCLREISAAFGRALEEPVLA
;
A
#
# COMPACT_ATOMS: atom_id res chain seq x y z
N MET A 1 -21.96 -5.47 -19.25
CA MET A 1 -21.55 -6.05 -17.95
C MET A 1 -20.11 -5.64 -17.74
N ALA A 2 -19.83 -4.76 -16.78
CA ALA A 2 -18.46 -4.48 -16.38
C ALA A 2 -17.96 -5.74 -15.66
N GLN A 3 -16.95 -6.42 -16.21
CA GLN A 3 -16.31 -7.52 -15.50
C GLN A 3 -15.50 -6.89 -14.37
N SER A 4 -15.87 -7.17 -13.12
CA SER A 4 -15.04 -6.83 -11.97
C SER A 4 -13.65 -7.46 -12.19
N PRO A 5 -12.56 -6.69 -12.00
CA PRO A 5 -11.22 -7.22 -12.19
C PRO A 5 -11.03 -8.45 -11.29
N ALA A 6 -10.35 -9.48 -11.81
CA ALA A 6 -10.00 -10.64 -11.00
C ALA A 6 -9.13 -10.20 -9.81
N ARG A 7 -9.30 -10.83 -8.65
CA ARG A 7 -8.59 -10.49 -7.39
C ARG A 7 -7.07 -10.28 -7.59
N SER A 8 -6.43 -11.11 -8.41
CA SER A 8 -5.01 -11.01 -8.74
C SER A 8 -4.64 -9.81 -9.61
N SER A 9 -5.53 -9.33 -10.49
CA SER A 9 -5.24 -8.17 -11.36
C SER A 9 -5.35 -6.86 -10.59
N LEU A 10 -6.26 -6.75 -9.62
CA LEU A 10 -6.37 -5.57 -8.75
C LEU A 10 -5.13 -5.41 -7.86
N GLN A 11 -4.68 -6.48 -7.21
CA GLN A 11 -3.47 -6.46 -6.39
C GLN A 11 -2.24 -6.05 -7.20
N GLN A 12 -2.09 -6.58 -8.42
CA GLN A 12 -1.01 -6.19 -9.33
C GLN A 12 -1.08 -4.72 -9.76
N GLU A 13 -2.27 -4.19 -10.01
CA GLU A 13 -2.47 -2.77 -10.34
C GLU A 13 -2.06 -1.87 -9.16
N VAL A 14 -2.54 -2.19 -7.96
CA VAL A 14 -2.20 -1.45 -6.73
C VAL A 14 -0.69 -1.50 -6.48
N ALA A 15 -0.08 -2.69 -6.53
CA ALA A 15 1.36 -2.86 -6.37
C ALA A 15 2.15 -2.04 -7.40
N THR A 16 1.69 -2.00 -8.65
CA THR A 16 2.31 -1.20 -9.72
C THR A 16 2.21 0.30 -9.43
N ARG A 17 1.04 0.78 -8.99
CA ARG A 17 0.82 2.19 -8.65
C ARG A 17 1.70 2.63 -7.48
N ILE A 18 1.70 1.85 -6.40
CA ILE A 18 2.52 2.11 -5.23
C ILE A 18 4.01 2.05 -5.57
N THR A 19 4.47 1.06 -6.34
CA THR A 19 5.87 0.98 -6.78
C THR A 19 6.30 2.24 -7.53
N ARG A 20 5.46 2.75 -8.45
CA ARG A 20 5.74 4.00 -9.17
C ARG A 20 5.78 5.23 -8.25
N LEU A 21 4.95 5.26 -7.21
CA LEU A 21 4.99 6.31 -6.18
C LEU A 21 6.31 6.25 -5.40
N MET A 22 6.72 5.04 -4.98
CA MET A 22 7.96 4.81 -4.24
C MET A 22 9.22 5.20 -5.02
N GLN A 23 9.17 5.21 -6.36
CA GLN A 23 10.28 5.63 -7.22
C GLN A 23 10.37 7.16 -7.41
N LYS A 24 9.33 7.94 -7.08
CA LYS A 24 9.23 9.38 -7.38
C LYS A 24 9.15 10.24 -6.13
N GLU A 25 10.16 10.11 -5.27
CA GLU A 25 10.28 10.85 -3.99
C GLU A 25 9.05 10.61 -3.08
N PRO A 26 8.93 9.40 -2.52
CA PRO A 26 7.80 9.07 -1.69
C PRO A 26 7.84 9.86 -0.39
N THR A 27 6.66 10.32 0.01
CA THR A 27 6.44 10.91 1.34
C THR A 27 5.24 10.20 1.96
N PRO A 28 5.22 10.05 3.30
CA PRO A 28 4.09 9.50 4.03
C PRO A 28 2.73 10.04 3.59
N ALA A 29 2.61 11.37 3.48
CA ALA A 29 1.38 12.04 3.08
C ALA A 29 0.93 11.65 1.66
N ARG A 30 1.85 11.58 0.70
CA ARG A 30 1.52 11.18 -0.68
C ARG A 30 1.12 9.70 -0.76
N CYS A 31 1.72 8.87 0.06
CA CYS A 31 1.39 7.45 0.17
C CYS A 31 -0.03 7.26 0.72
N VAL A 32 -0.40 7.97 1.78
CA VAL A 32 -1.77 7.94 2.33
C VAL A 32 -2.79 8.42 1.29
N LEU A 33 -2.53 9.56 0.64
CA LEU A 33 -3.42 10.08 -0.41
C LEU A 33 -3.60 9.11 -1.58
N GLU A 34 -2.54 8.41 -2.00
CA GLU A 34 -2.64 7.41 -3.06
C GLU A 34 -3.49 6.22 -2.64
N VAL A 35 -3.35 5.76 -1.39
CA VAL A 35 -4.20 4.70 -0.83
C VAL A 35 -5.66 5.14 -0.79
N GLU A 36 -5.96 6.35 -0.31
CA GLU A 36 -7.33 6.89 -0.29
C GLU A 36 -7.95 6.91 -1.70
N ASN A 37 -7.18 7.32 -2.72
CA ASN A 37 -7.62 7.29 -4.11
C ASN A 37 -7.88 5.88 -4.63
N ILE A 38 -7.06 4.90 -4.24
CA ILE A 38 -7.23 3.49 -4.59
C ILE A 38 -8.50 2.93 -3.92
N VAL A 39 -8.66 3.16 -2.63
CA VAL A 39 -9.83 2.73 -1.84
C VAL A 39 -11.12 3.33 -2.42
N ALA A 40 -11.11 4.60 -2.79
CA ALA A 40 -12.25 5.26 -3.42
C ALA A 40 -12.62 4.63 -4.78
N GLY A 41 -11.63 4.14 -5.55
CA GLY A 41 -11.86 3.37 -6.77
C GLY A 41 -12.47 1.99 -6.46
N MET A 42 -11.91 1.27 -5.50
CA MET A 42 -12.43 -0.05 -5.09
C MET A 42 -13.89 0.04 -4.61
N ARG A 43 -14.20 1.00 -3.74
CA ARG A 43 -15.56 1.24 -3.23
C ARG A 43 -16.56 1.64 -4.33
N ARG A 44 -16.07 2.19 -5.44
CA ARG A 44 -16.91 2.53 -6.61
C ARG A 44 -17.23 1.30 -7.46
N ASP A 45 -16.25 0.42 -7.63
CA ASP A 45 -16.30 -0.64 -8.64
C ASP A 45 -16.64 -2.03 -8.07
N GLY A 46 -16.45 -2.23 -6.76
CA GLY A 46 -16.74 -3.48 -6.05
C GLY A 46 -17.91 -3.36 -5.08
N ASP A 47 -18.49 -4.50 -4.72
CA ASP A 47 -19.43 -4.58 -3.60
C ASP A 47 -18.71 -4.60 -2.24
N ALA A 48 -19.46 -4.47 -1.15
CA ALA A 48 -18.89 -4.36 0.19
C ALA A 48 -18.02 -5.56 0.61
N GLU A 49 -18.42 -6.79 0.26
CA GLU A 49 -17.70 -8.01 0.62
C GLU A 49 -16.41 -8.15 -0.20
N GLN A 50 -16.48 -7.82 -1.49
CA GLN A 50 -15.32 -7.77 -2.38
C GLN A 50 -14.31 -6.73 -1.91
N VAL A 51 -14.77 -5.52 -1.60
CA VAL A 51 -13.92 -4.42 -1.14
C VAL A 51 -13.26 -4.79 0.18
N GLN A 52 -14.01 -5.35 1.13
CA GLN A 52 -13.44 -5.82 2.39
C GLN A 52 -12.31 -6.84 2.15
N THR A 53 -12.58 -7.87 1.34
CA THR A 53 -11.59 -8.90 1.01
C THR A 53 -10.33 -8.31 0.37
N TRP A 54 -10.48 -7.36 -0.56
CA TRP A 54 -9.34 -6.70 -1.22
C TRP A 54 -8.52 -5.86 -0.24
N LEU A 55 -9.19 -5.11 0.65
CA LEU A 55 -8.51 -4.28 1.63
C LEU A 55 -7.77 -5.11 2.67
N GLU A 56 -8.33 -6.24 3.11
CA GLU A 56 -7.66 -7.21 4.01
C GLU A 56 -6.38 -7.74 3.37
N ASP A 57 -6.47 -8.24 2.13
CA ASP A 57 -5.30 -8.75 1.40
C ASP A 57 -4.21 -7.69 1.22
N LEU A 58 -4.61 -6.47 0.85
CA LEU A 58 -3.65 -5.39 0.59
C LEU A 58 -2.99 -4.93 1.88
N ARG A 59 -3.75 -4.78 2.97
CA ARG A 59 -3.18 -4.47 4.29
C ARG A 59 -2.13 -5.50 4.67
N ASP A 60 -2.45 -6.79 4.55
CA ASP A 60 -1.57 -7.89 4.97
C ASP A 60 -0.33 -7.98 4.07
N GLY A 61 -0.50 -7.89 2.75
CA GLY A 61 0.61 -7.88 1.81
C GLY A 61 1.57 -6.69 2.00
N PHE A 62 1.04 -5.50 2.30
CA PHE A 62 1.89 -4.34 2.60
C PHE A 62 2.48 -4.38 4.03
N ALA A 63 1.84 -5.05 4.98
CA ALA A 63 2.42 -5.30 6.30
C ALA A 63 3.65 -6.20 6.17
N GLU A 64 3.52 -7.32 5.45
CA GLU A 64 4.64 -8.22 5.16
C GLU A 64 5.77 -7.50 4.41
N ALA A 65 5.44 -6.71 3.38
CA ALA A 65 6.43 -5.92 2.65
C ALA A 65 7.13 -4.86 3.53
N THR A 66 6.44 -4.32 4.54
CA THR A 66 7.03 -3.37 5.51
C THR A 66 8.05 -4.07 6.40
N GLU A 67 7.75 -5.29 6.86
CA GLU A 67 8.67 -6.10 7.66
C GLU A 67 9.92 -6.46 6.85
N GLN A 68 9.74 -6.98 5.63
CA GLN A 68 10.84 -7.29 4.72
C GLN A 68 11.71 -6.06 4.41
N ALA A 69 11.09 -4.90 4.21
CA ALA A 69 11.83 -3.66 3.98
C ALA A 69 12.61 -3.21 5.23
N ALA A 70 12.08 -3.45 6.44
CA ALA A 70 12.77 -3.13 7.68
C ALA A 70 13.98 -4.03 7.88
N GLU A 71 13.87 -5.33 7.61
CA GLU A 71 15.00 -6.26 7.63
C GLU A 71 16.08 -5.85 6.61
N ALA A 72 15.66 -5.47 5.39
CA ALA A 72 16.58 -5.00 4.35
C ALA A 72 17.31 -3.70 4.74
N VAL A 73 16.74 -2.83 5.58
CA VAL A 73 17.43 -1.64 6.11
C VAL A 73 18.62 -2.05 6.99
N ASP A 74 18.48 -3.10 7.79
CA ASP A 74 19.53 -3.58 8.69
C ASP A 74 20.72 -4.18 7.92
N GLU A 75 20.49 -4.66 6.69
CA GLU A 75 21.53 -5.15 5.78
C GLU A 75 22.29 -4.03 5.04
N VAL A 76 21.80 -2.78 5.07
CA VAL A 76 22.50 -1.65 4.42
C VAL A 76 23.78 -1.31 5.17
N GLU A 77 24.89 -1.24 4.42
CA GLU A 77 26.19 -0.86 4.98
C GLU A 77 26.10 0.43 5.80
N ALA A 78 26.62 0.43 7.04
CA ALA A 78 26.53 1.56 7.95
C ALA A 78 27.21 2.85 7.43
N THR A 79 28.14 2.71 6.47
CA THR A 79 28.82 3.82 5.79
C THR A 79 27.97 4.47 4.70
N ALA A 80 26.95 3.78 4.18
CA ALA A 80 26.06 4.24 3.11
C ALA A 80 24.86 5.06 3.65
N LYS A 81 25.15 6.15 4.38
CA LYS A 81 24.13 6.98 5.07
C LYS A 81 22.95 7.43 4.19
N ALA A 82 23.20 7.78 2.93
CA ALA A 82 22.16 8.24 2.02
C ALA A 82 21.21 7.10 1.61
N GLU A 83 21.74 5.91 1.33
CA GLU A 83 20.95 4.74 0.96
C GLU A 83 20.17 4.20 2.16
N ARG A 84 20.79 4.18 3.35
CA ARG A 84 20.11 3.85 4.59
C ARG A 84 18.92 4.78 4.84
N ARG A 85 19.11 6.10 4.70
CA ARG A 85 18.01 7.07 4.87
C ARG A 85 16.89 6.88 3.85
N LYS A 86 17.22 6.52 2.61
CA LYS A 86 16.21 6.21 1.58
C LYS A 86 15.44 4.94 1.94
N ALA A 87 16.13 3.90 2.38
CA ALA A 87 15.52 2.63 2.79
C ALA A 87 14.63 2.83 4.03
N GLU A 88 15.10 3.55 5.06
CA GLU A 88 14.31 3.94 6.23
C GLU A 88 13.06 4.74 5.83
N ASN A 89 13.19 5.71 4.91
CA ASN A 89 12.04 6.44 4.39
C ASN A 89 11.06 5.52 3.64
N ALA A 90 11.57 4.52 2.91
CA ALA A 90 10.73 3.55 2.24
C ALA A 90 9.92 2.71 3.24
N VAL A 91 10.54 2.25 4.33
CA VAL A 91 9.86 1.54 5.43
C VAL A 91 8.75 2.40 6.04
N VAL A 92 9.02 3.68 6.33
CA VAL A 92 8.01 4.59 6.86
C VAL A 92 6.84 4.72 5.89
N CYS A 93 7.11 4.89 4.59
CA CYS A 93 6.07 5.01 3.58
C CYS A 93 5.24 3.71 3.45
N LEU A 94 5.87 2.54 3.44
CA LEU A 94 5.18 1.25 3.38
C LEU A 94 4.30 1.01 4.61
N ARG A 95 4.80 1.40 5.80
CA ARG A 95 4.01 1.36 7.04
C ARG A 95 2.76 2.22 6.95
N GLU A 96 2.89 3.44 6.42
CA GLU A 96 1.74 4.34 6.26
C GLU A 96 0.74 3.86 5.21
N ILE A 97 1.21 3.16 4.17
CA ILE A 97 0.35 2.49 3.19
C ILE A 97 -0.46 1.38 3.85
N SER A 98 0.20 0.47 4.57
CA SER A 98 -0.47 -0.62 5.29
C SER A 98 -1.46 -0.07 6.32
N ALA A 99 -1.07 0.95 7.09
CA ALA A 99 -1.94 1.61 8.06
C ALA A 99 -3.15 2.29 7.40
N ALA A 100 -2.98 2.91 6.23
CA ALA A 100 -4.08 3.54 5.49
C ALA A 100 -5.10 2.50 4.99
N PHE A 101 -4.64 1.35 4.47
CA PHE A 101 -5.55 0.24 4.16
C PHE A 101 -6.25 -0.30 5.41
N GLY A 102 -5.54 -0.40 6.53
CA GLY A 102 -6.12 -0.76 7.83
C GLY A 102 -7.24 0.19 8.27
N ARG A 103 -7.03 1.50 8.20
CA ARG A 103 -8.07 2.51 8.50
C ARG A 103 -9.27 2.39 7.57
N ALA A 104 -9.03 2.12 6.29
CA ALA A 104 -10.11 1.94 5.30
C ALA A 104 -11.00 0.71 5.58
N LEU A 105 -10.48 -0.31 6.28
CA LEU A 105 -11.27 -1.46 6.76
C LEU A 105 -12.17 -1.11 7.96
N GLU A 106 -11.73 -0.18 8.80
CA GLU A 106 -12.50 0.26 9.99
C GLU A 106 -13.61 1.25 9.61
N GLU A 107 -13.50 1.88 8.45
CA GLU A 107 -14.52 2.77 7.91
C GLU A 107 -15.73 1.99 7.37
N PRO A 108 -16.96 2.32 7.81
CA PRO A 108 -18.15 1.68 7.27
C PRO A 108 -18.30 2.01 5.78
N VAL A 109 -18.46 0.97 4.95
CA VAL A 109 -18.94 1.11 3.57
C VAL A 109 -20.37 1.62 3.66
N LEU A 110 -20.56 2.94 3.56
CA LEU A 110 -21.90 3.52 3.52
C LEU A 110 -22.62 2.95 2.29
N ALA A 111 -23.63 2.12 2.56
CA ALA A 111 -24.51 1.49 1.57
C ALA A 111 -25.46 2.49 0.90
#